data_AF-A0A7C3FYB7-F1
#
_entry.id   AF-A0A7C3FYB7-F1
#
_cell.length_a   1.000
_cell.length_b   1.000
_cell.length_c   1.000
_cell.angle_alpha   90.00
_cell.angle_beta   90.00
_cell.angle_gamma   90.00
#
_symmetry.space_group_name_H-M   'P 1'
#
loop_
_entity.id
_entity.type
_entity.pdbx_description
1 polymer ?
#
loop_
_entity_poly.entity_id
_entity_poly.type
_entity_poly.pdbx_seq_one_letter_code
_entity_poly.pdbx_strand_id
1 'polypeptide(L)' 'MTFVKRRPGESTDQLIKRFRKRVTKDRIKSEMKKRRYFVTKGEKDRIERRKAVRKMSKPRRDKSKGGR' A
#
# COMPACT_ATOMS: atom_id res chain seq x y z
N MET A 1 -3.83 -4.56 -13.25
CA MET A 1 -4.55 -5.85 -13.24
C MET A 1 -3.62 -6.91 -12.67
N THR A 2 -4.04 -7.71 -11.70
CA THR A 2 -3.19 -8.72 -11.05
C THR A 2 -3.72 -10.11 -11.30
N PHE A 3 -2.89 -10.98 -11.87
CA PHE A 3 -3.18 -12.41 -12.01
C PHE A 3 -1.98 -13.23 -11.53
N VAL A 4 -2.23 -14.47 -11.11
CA VAL A 4 -1.19 -15.42 -10.70
C VAL A 4 -1.49 -16.76 -11.34
N LYS A 5 -0.46 -17.39 -11.90
CA LYS A 5 -0.52 -18.75 -12.43
C LYS A 5 -0.09 -19.75 -11.36
N ARG A 6 -0.75 -20.92 -11.34
CA ARG A 6 -0.42 -22.03 -10.44
C ARG A 6 0.97 -22.58 -10.79
N ARG A 7 1.77 -22.84 -9.77
CA ARG A 7 3.09 -23.49 -9.92
C ARG A 7 2.97 -25.02 -9.75
N PRO A 8 3.90 -25.80 -10.31
CA PRO A 8 3.95 -27.24 -10.04
C PRO A 8 4.08 -27.51 -8.53
N GLY A 9 3.30 -28.44 -8.00
CA GLY A 9 3.31 -28.81 -6.57
C GLY A 9 2.73 -27.76 -5.59
N GLU A 10 2.16 -26.66 -6.11
CA GLU A 10 1.57 -25.61 -5.27
C GLU A 10 0.16 -25.98 -4.81
N SER A 11 -0.10 -25.89 -3.50
CA SER A 11 -1.45 -26.05 -2.97
C SER A 11 -2.32 -24.81 -3.25
N THR A 12 -3.64 -24.99 -3.32
CA THR A 12 -4.60 -23.90 -3.58
C THR A 12 -4.44 -22.74 -2.59
N ASP A 13 -4.20 -23.05 -1.31
CA ASP A 13 -3.98 -22.06 -0.26
C ASP A 13 -2.72 -21.21 -0.49
N GLN A 14 -1.64 -21.82 -0.98
CA GLN A 14 -0.41 -21.10 -1.32
C GLN A 14 -0.63 -20.13 -2.49
N LEU A 15 -1.41 -20.57 -3.49
CA LEU A 15 -1.79 -19.73 -4.63
C LEU A 15 -2.61 -18.51 -4.18
N ILE A 16 -3.62 -18.72 -3.31
CA ILE A 16 -4.45 -17.63 -2.75
C ILE A 16 -3.59 -16.66 -1.94
N LYS A 17 -2.67 -17.16 -1.10
CA LYS A 17 -1.74 -16.31 -0.34
C LYS A 17 -0.90 -15.43 -1.27
N ARG A 18 -0.37 -15.98 -2.36
CA ARG A 18 0.40 -15.20 -3.36
C ARG A 18 -0.45 -14.16 -4.07
N PHE A 19 -1.69 -14.51 -4.44
CA PHE A 19 -2.63 -13.55 -5.02
C PHE A 19 -2.86 -12.36 -4.08
N ARG A 20 -3.17 -12.62 -2.80
CA ARG A 20 -3.37 -11.57 -1.79
C ARG A 20 -2.12 -10.70 -1.61
N LYS A 21 -0.93 -11.31 -1.63
CA LYS A 21 0.35 -10.60 -1.59
C LYS A 21 0.53 -9.69 -2.81
N ARG A 22 0.19 -10.17 -4.01
CA ARG A 22 0.30 -9.39 -5.26
C ARG A 22 -0.69 -8.22 -5.27
N VAL A 23 -1.95 -8.44 -4.87
CA VAL A 23 -2.97 -7.38 -4.75
C VAL A 23 -2.52 -6.27 -3.80
N THR A 24 -1.92 -6.64 -2.67
CA THR A 24 -1.41 -5.67 -1.68
C THR A 24 -0.17 -4.94 -2.22
N LYS A 25 0.77 -5.66 -2.86
CA LYS A 25 1.97 -5.08 -3.48
C LYS A 25 1.61 -4.03 -4.53
N ASP A 26 0.62 -4.33 -5.36
CA ASP A 26 0.19 -3.46 -6.46
C ASP A 26 -0.80 -2.39 -5.98
N ARG A 27 -1.03 -2.27 -4.66
CA ARG A 27 -1.81 -1.22 -3.99
C ARG A 27 -3.24 -1.02 -4.52
N ILE A 28 -3.84 -2.05 -5.13
CA ILE A 28 -5.16 -1.97 -5.77
C ILE A 28 -6.23 -1.47 -4.79
N LYS A 29 -6.25 -1.99 -3.56
CA LYS A 29 -7.21 -1.55 -2.53
C LYS A 29 -7.06 -0.07 -2.17
N SER A 30 -5.83 0.44 -2.10
CA SER A 30 -5.58 1.85 -1.79
C SER A 30 -5.98 2.75 -2.94
N GLU A 31 -5.75 2.32 -4.18
CA GLU A 31 -6.14 3.05 -5.37
C GLU A 31 -7.67 3.17 -5.48
N MET A 32 -8.40 2.07 -5.29
CA MET A 32 -9.87 2.10 -5.28
C MET A 32 -10.42 3.04 -4.20
N LYS A 33 -9.82 3.07 -3.01
CA LYS A 33 -10.21 4.01 -1.95
C LYS A 33 -9.98 5.47 -2.33
N LYS A 34 -8.89 5.78 -3.04
CA LYS A 34 -8.62 7.14 -3.53
C LYS A 34 -9.58 7.57 -4.63
N ARG A 35 -10.03 6.64 -5.47
CA ARG A 35 -10.98 6.88 -6.56
C ARG A 35 -12.44 6.95 -6.11
N ARG A 36 -12.76 6.45 -4.91
CA ARG A 36 -14.13 6.39 -4.37
C ARG A 36 -14.83 7.76 -4.35
N TYR A 37 -14.08 8.82 -4.12
CA TYR A 37 -14.61 10.18 -4.02
C TYR A 37 -13.82 11.12 -4.92
N PHE A 38 -14.53 12.09 -5.52
CA PHE A 38 -13.87 13.17 -6.23
C PHE A 38 -13.15 14.08 -5.23
N VAL A 39 -11.89 14.41 -5.55
CA VAL A 39 -11.07 15.33 -4.77
C VAL A 39 -10.55 16.39 -5.72
N THR A 40 -10.86 17.66 -5.43
CA THR A 40 -10.43 18.80 -6.23
C THR A 40 -8.91 18.94 -6.23
N LYS A 41 -8.36 19.68 -7.20
CA LYS A 41 -6.91 19.93 -7.30
C LYS A 41 -6.36 20.58 -6.03
N GLY A 42 -7.01 21.65 -5.54
CA GLY A 42 -6.58 22.34 -4.32
C GLY A 42 -6.60 21.45 -3.08
N GLU A 43 -7.55 20.51 -2.97
CA GLU A 43 -7.58 19.58 -1.85
C GLU A 43 -6.43 18.55 -1.91
N LYS A 44 -6.09 18.07 -3.11
CA LYS A 44 -4.89 17.22 -3.29
C LYS A 44 -3.62 17.95 -2.87
N ASP A 45 -3.45 19.20 -3.31
CA ASP A 45 -2.28 20.02 -2.99
C ASP A 45 -2.17 20.27 -1.47
N ARG A 46 -3.31 20.56 -0.82
CA ARG A 46 -3.38 20.73 0.64
C ARG A 46 -2.99 19.47 1.39
N ILE A 47 -3.49 18.31 0.95
CA ILE A 47 -3.15 17.01 1.54
C ILE A 47 -1.66 16.70 1.36
N GLU A 48 -1.09 16.99 0.19
CA GLU A 48 0.33 16.76 -0.10
C GLU A 48 1.24 17.66 0.74
N ARG A 49 0.95 18.97 0.81
CA ARG A 49 1.69 19.92 1.66
C ARG A 49 1.66 19.47 3.13
N ARG A 50 0.49 19.10 3.65
CA ARG A 50 0.35 18.60 5.03
C ARG A 50 1.16 17.31 5.26
N LYS A 51 1.17 16.39 4.29
CA LYS A 51 1.97 15.15 4.37
C LYS A 51 3.47 15.41 4.33
N ALA A 52 3.92 16.37 3.52
CA ALA A 52 5.34 16.75 3.42
C ALA A 52 5.85 17.30 4.75
N VAL A 53 5.14 18.27 5.34
CA VAL A 53 5.47 18.83 6.67
C VAL A 53 5.49 17.71 7.71
N ARG A 54 4.46 16.85 7.76
CA ARG A 54 4.41 15.72 8.71
C ARG A 54 5.57 14.74 8.52
N LYS A 55 6.04 14.54 7.29
CA LYS A 55 7.19 13.65 6.99
C LYS A 55 8.49 14.26 7.51
N MET A 56 8.66 15.59 7.39
CA MET A 56 9.83 16.30 7.92
C MET A 56 9.84 16.36 9.45
N SER A 57 8.67 16.59 10.06
CA SER A 57 8.54 16.64 11.52
C SER A 57 8.57 15.26 12.19
N LYS A 58 8.54 14.16 11.43
CA LYS A 58 8.55 12.82 12.01
C LYS A 58 9.97 12.46 12.45
N PRO A 59 10.24 12.27 13.77
CA PRO A 59 11.56 11.88 14.22
C PRO A 59 11.95 10.56 13.56
N ARG A 60 13.23 10.45 13.17
CA ARG A 60 13.82 9.19 12.68
C ARG A 60 13.73 8.19 13.83
N ARG A 61 12.68 7.38 13.83
CA ARG A 61 12.59 6.21 14.72
C ARG A 61 13.80 5.35 14.41
N ASP A 62 14.76 5.34 15.33
CA ASP A 62 15.87 4.42 15.29
C ASP A 62 15.30 3.00 15.25
N LYS A 63 15.50 2.33 14.12
CA LYS A 63 14.98 0.98 13.87
C LYS A 63 15.74 -0.07 14.68
N SER A 64 16.81 0.30 15.40
CA SER A 64 17.58 -0.59 16.26
C SER A 64 16.81 -1.04 17.52
N LYS A 65 15.80 -0.29 17.98
CA LYS A 65 15.11 -0.55 19.26
C LYS A 65 13.76 -1.26 19.16
N GLY A 66 13.43 -1.82 18.00
CA GLY A 66 12.13 -2.46 17.72
C GLY A 66 12.17 -3.98 17.58
N GLY A 67 13.12 -4.66 18.23
CA GLY A 67 13.19 -6.12 18.28
C GLY A 67 12.60 -6.67 19.57
N ARG A 68 11.32 -7.03 19.54
CA ARG A 68 10.68 -8.09 20.35
C ARG A 68 9.61 -8.72 19.49
#